data_AF-A0A542KVI3-F1
#
_entry.id   AF-A0A542KVI3-F1
#
_cell.length_a   1.000
_cell.length_b   1.000
_cell.length_c   1.000
_cell.angle_alpha   90.00
_cell.angle_beta   90.00
_cell.angle_gamma   90.00
#
_symmetry.space_group_name_H-M   'P 1'
#
loop_
_entity.id
_entity.type
_entity.pdbx_description
1 polymer ?
#
loop_
_entity_poly.entity_id
_entity_poly.type
_entity_poly.pdbx_seq_one_letter_code
_entity_poly.pdbx_strand_id
1 'polypeptide(L)'
;MTARMDNPSLVVPGALQPLLDLTEVIGKTGVPKTTLDLVRLRVSEINGRVYTFPDEQAGAWDARLPRVAGWRTESCFDEAERHALEMAEAVTLMTDPQDMASDEVWEKSAQYYTDEQLGALVMHIGLVNLWNRVNVATRQDDAAWR
;
A
#
# COMPACT_ATOMS: atom_id res chain seq x y z
N MET A 1 22.84 -2.07 2.89
CA MET A 1 22.93 -3.25 3.77
C MET A 1 22.98 -4.48 2.87
N THR A 2 23.63 -5.58 3.23
CA THR A 2 23.60 -6.79 2.37
C THR A 2 22.28 -7.56 2.60
N ALA A 3 21.62 -7.94 1.50
CA ALA A 3 20.46 -8.82 1.54
C ALA A 3 20.80 -10.17 2.20
N ARG A 4 19.85 -10.71 2.97
CA ARG A 4 20.01 -12.01 3.65
C ARG A 4 19.85 -13.20 2.69
N MET A 5 19.11 -12.99 1.61
CA MET A 5 18.87 -13.94 0.52
C MET A 5 18.27 -13.18 -0.68
N ASP A 6 18.17 -13.84 -1.83
CA ASP A 6 17.37 -13.35 -2.95
C ASP A 6 15.91 -13.18 -2.54
N ASN A 7 15.17 -12.30 -3.24
CA ASN A 7 13.79 -12.02 -2.91
C ASN A 7 12.97 -13.31 -2.79
N PRO A 8 12.31 -13.59 -1.64
CA PRO A 8 11.59 -14.85 -1.44
C PRO A 8 10.55 -15.20 -2.51
N SER A 9 9.92 -14.19 -3.14
CA SER A 9 8.98 -14.43 -4.25
C SER A 9 9.64 -15.00 -5.52
N LEU A 10 10.95 -14.78 -5.69
CA LEU A 10 11.77 -15.33 -6.77
C LEU A 10 12.39 -16.69 -6.41
N VAL A 11 12.61 -16.94 -5.11
CA VAL A 11 13.23 -18.18 -4.62
C VAL A 11 12.21 -19.30 -4.47
N VAL A 12 11.00 -19.00 -4.00
CA VAL A 12 9.93 -20.00 -3.85
C VAL A 12 9.30 -20.27 -5.22
N PRO A 13 9.39 -21.50 -5.76
CA PRO A 13 8.88 -21.81 -7.09
C PRO A 13 7.37 -21.52 -7.21
N GLY A 14 7.00 -20.72 -8.20
CA GLY A 14 5.61 -20.36 -8.49
C GLY A 14 5.00 -19.32 -7.55
N ALA A 15 5.76 -18.70 -6.63
CA ALA A 15 5.21 -17.73 -5.69
C ALA A 15 4.95 -16.35 -6.30
N LEU A 16 5.78 -15.88 -7.23
CA LEU A 16 5.64 -14.53 -7.79
C LEU A 16 4.34 -14.34 -8.59
N GLN A 17 4.02 -15.27 -9.50
CA GLN A 17 2.91 -15.08 -10.44
C GLN A 17 1.55 -14.86 -9.76
N PRO A 18 1.14 -15.66 -8.76
CA PRO A 18 -0.12 -15.43 -8.05
C PRO A 18 -0.20 -14.06 -7.36
N LEU A 19 0.92 -13.52 -6.87
CA LEU A 19 0.97 -12.20 -6.24
C LEU A 19 0.80 -11.08 -7.29
N LEU A 20 1.34 -11.28 -8.49
CA LEU A 20 1.13 -10.37 -9.64
C LEU A 20 -0.31 -10.44 -10.14
N ASP A 21 -0.88 -11.65 -10.25
CA ASP A 21 -2.27 -11.86 -10.67
C ASP A 21 -3.24 -11.19 -9.70
N LEU A 22 -2.98 -11.29 -8.39
CA LEU A 22 -3.78 -10.60 -7.37
C LEU A 22 -3.69 -9.08 -7.52
N THR A 23 -2.50 -8.54 -7.81
CA THR A 23 -2.30 -7.11 -8.08
C THR A 23 -3.13 -6.65 -9.29
N GLU A 24 -3.16 -7.46 -10.36
CA GLU A 24 -3.92 -7.17 -11.57
C GLU A 24 -5.43 -7.19 -11.32
N VAL A 25 -5.94 -8.17 -10.57
CA VAL A 25 -7.35 -8.26 -10.22
C VAL A 25 -7.79 -7.06 -9.38
N ILE A 26 -7.00 -6.68 -8.36
CA ILE A 26 -7.24 -5.48 -7.54
C ILE A 26 -7.31 -4.23 -8.42
N GLY A 27 -6.41 -4.09 -9.40
CA GLY A 27 -6.37 -2.93 -10.29
C GLY A 27 -7.59 -2.79 -11.22
N LYS A 28 -8.45 -3.81 -11.31
CA LYS A 28 -9.64 -3.82 -12.19
C LYS A 28 -10.95 -3.50 -11.48
N THR A 29 -10.96 -3.35 -10.16
CA THR A 29 -12.19 -3.11 -9.37
C THR A 29 -12.66 -1.65 -9.38
N GLY A 30 -11.96 -0.76 -10.08
CA GLY A 30 -12.33 0.64 -10.23
C GLY A 30 -11.86 1.56 -9.10
N VAL A 31 -11.08 1.07 -8.13
CA VAL A 31 -10.34 1.95 -7.22
C VAL A 31 -9.28 2.71 -8.04
N PRO A 32 -9.20 4.06 -7.96
CA PRO A 32 -8.21 4.80 -8.73
C PRO A 32 -6.79 4.30 -8.45
N LYS A 33 -6.01 4.12 -9.51
CA LYS A 33 -4.61 3.68 -9.41
C LYS A 33 -3.78 4.63 -8.52
N THR A 34 -4.06 5.94 -8.57
CA THR A 34 -3.45 6.95 -7.71
C THR A 34 -3.72 6.69 -6.23
N THR A 35 -4.97 6.35 -5.86
CA THR A 35 -5.32 5.96 -4.49
C THR A 35 -4.59 4.69 -4.05
N LEU A 36 -4.53 3.66 -4.90
CA LEU A 36 -3.78 2.43 -4.61
C LEU A 36 -2.27 2.70 -4.42
N ASP A 37 -1.73 3.66 -5.18
CA ASP A 37 -0.34 4.12 -5.04
C ASP A 37 -0.09 4.84 -3.71
N LEU A 38 -0.99 5.75 -3.32
CA LEU A 38 -0.93 6.44 -2.02
C LEU A 38 -1.00 5.43 -0.85
N VAL A 39 -1.96 4.51 -0.90
CA VAL A 39 -2.09 3.43 0.09
C VAL A 39 -0.83 2.59 0.15
N ARG A 40 -0.31 2.14 -1.00
CA ARG A 40 0.92 1.34 -1.07
C ARG A 40 2.09 2.04 -0.39
N LEU A 41 2.30 3.32 -0.71
CA LEU A 41 3.40 4.08 -0.15
C LEU A 41 3.22 4.24 1.37
N ARG A 42 2.02 4.60 1.83
CA ARG A 42 1.75 4.79 3.26
C ARG A 42 1.97 3.51 4.07
N VAL A 43 1.46 2.38 3.59
CA VAL A 43 1.69 1.06 4.22
C VAL A 43 3.19 0.74 4.26
N SER A 44 3.93 1.15 3.24
CA SER A 44 5.38 0.92 3.15
C SER A 44 6.17 1.76 4.15
N GLU A 45 5.83 3.04 4.31
CA GLU A 45 6.44 3.91 5.32
C GLU A 45 6.26 3.34 6.73
N ILE A 46 5.06 2.89 7.08
CA ILE A 46 4.76 2.30 8.40
C ILE A 46 5.57 1.02 8.64
N ASN A 47 5.71 0.18 7.61
CA ASN A 47 6.50 -1.05 7.68
C ASN A 47 8.02 -0.82 7.59
N GLY A 48 8.50 0.43 7.51
CA GLY A 48 9.91 0.77 7.42
C GLY A 48 10.56 0.44 6.07
N ARG A 49 9.76 0.36 5.00
CA ARG A 49 10.26 0.18 3.63
C ARG A 49 10.51 1.53 2.98
N VAL A 50 11.74 1.75 2.53
CA VAL A 50 12.16 2.98 1.87
C VAL A 50 11.94 2.87 0.36
N TYR A 51 11.38 3.95 -0.22
CA TYR A 51 11.28 4.14 -1.66
C TYR A 51 12.10 5.37 -2.09
N THR A 52 12.79 5.25 -3.22
CA THR A 52 13.43 6.38 -3.90
C THR A 52 12.54 6.84 -5.05
N PHE A 53 12.37 8.15 -5.22
CA PHE A 53 11.57 8.69 -6.33
C PHE A 53 12.51 9.15 -7.45
N PRO A 54 12.17 8.92 -8.73
CA PRO A 54 12.93 9.49 -9.83
C PRO A 54 12.72 11.01 -9.87
N ASP A 55 13.64 11.72 -10.55
CA ASP A 55 13.58 13.18 -10.66
C ASP A 55 12.19 13.66 -11.13
N GLU A 56 11.65 14.67 -10.46
CA GLU A 56 10.29 15.21 -10.72
C GLU A 56 10.07 15.61 -12.19
N GLN A 57 11.15 16.00 -12.89
CA GLN A 57 11.13 16.42 -14.29
C GLN A 57 10.84 15.27 -15.26
N ALA A 58 10.92 14.02 -14.82
CA ALA A 58 10.56 12.86 -15.62
C ALA A 58 9.04 12.66 -15.76
N GLY A 59 8.21 13.35 -14.95
CA GLY A 59 6.73 13.32 -15.06
C GLY A 59 6.07 11.96 -14.87
N ALA A 60 6.81 10.94 -14.42
CA ALA A 60 6.37 9.55 -14.44
C ALA A 60 5.48 9.14 -13.24
N TRP A 61 5.39 9.98 -12.20
CA TRP A 61 4.75 9.64 -10.93
C TRP A 61 3.94 10.80 -10.33
N ASP A 62 3.00 10.46 -9.44
CA ASP A 62 2.13 11.44 -8.76
C ASP A 62 2.92 12.27 -7.74
N ALA A 63 3.14 13.55 -8.04
CA ALA A 63 3.92 14.49 -7.22
C ALA A 63 3.43 14.62 -5.75
N ARG A 64 2.23 14.12 -5.42
CA ARG A 64 1.71 14.09 -4.05
C ARG A 64 2.29 12.96 -3.20
N LEU A 65 2.89 11.93 -3.81
CA LEU A 65 3.39 10.74 -3.11
C LEU A 65 4.34 11.05 -1.94
N PRO A 66 5.39 11.90 -2.09
CA PRO A 66 6.26 12.30 -0.98
C PRO A 66 5.55 12.98 0.19
N ARG A 67 4.32 13.45 0.00
CA ARG A 67 3.50 14.12 1.02
C ARG A 67 2.62 13.15 1.80
N VAL A 68 2.54 11.88 1.40
CA VAL A 68 1.58 10.91 1.96
C VAL A 68 1.80 10.67 3.46
N ALA A 69 3.03 10.76 3.96
CA ALA A 69 3.31 10.67 5.39
C ALA A 69 2.55 11.72 6.21
N GLY A 70 2.31 12.90 5.64
CA GLY A 70 1.61 14.04 6.25
C GLY A 70 0.14 14.15 5.85
N TRP A 71 -0.46 13.10 5.28
CA TRP A 71 -1.76 13.17 4.60
C TRP A 71 -2.89 13.84 5.41
N ARG A 72 -2.90 13.69 6.74
CA ARG A 72 -3.93 14.29 7.60
C ARG A 72 -3.98 15.81 7.48
N THR A 73 -2.84 16.46 7.32
CA THR A 73 -2.70 17.92 7.25
C THR A 73 -2.56 18.46 5.82
N GLU A 74 -2.30 17.60 4.84
CA GLU A 74 -2.15 17.98 3.44
C GLU A 74 -3.50 18.16 2.75
N SER A 75 -3.71 19.28 2.07
CA SER A 75 -4.97 19.60 1.39
C SER A 75 -5.10 18.97 -0.01
N CYS A 76 -4.05 18.31 -0.50
CA CYS A 76 -4.00 17.74 -1.85
C CYS A 76 -4.66 16.36 -1.98
N PHE A 77 -5.16 15.80 -0.87
CA PHE A 77 -5.86 14.51 -0.82
C PHE A 77 -7.35 14.73 -0.60
N ASP A 78 -8.18 14.11 -1.44
CA ASP A 78 -9.63 14.15 -1.28
C ASP A 78 -10.13 13.22 -0.17
N GLU A 79 -11.42 13.29 0.16
CA GLU A 79 -12.00 12.48 1.25
C GLU A 79 -11.92 10.97 0.98
N ALA A 80 -12.08 10.53 -0.26
CA ALA A 80 -11.98 9.11 -0.60
C ALA A 80 -10.53 8.60 -0.40
N GLU A 81 -9.54 9.37 -0.84
CA GLU A 81 -8.11 9.09 -0.62
C GLU A 81 -7.78 9.10 0.89
N ARG A 82 -8.31 10.06 1.65
CA ARG A 82 -8.13 10.17 3.10
C ARG A 82 -8.67 8.95 3.85
N HIS A 83 -9.86 8.48 3.54
CA HIS A 83 -10.40 7.28 4.19
C HIS A 83 -9.69 6.00 3.75
N ALA A 84 -9.21 5.92 2.50
CA ALA A 84 -8.34 4.82 2.09
C ALA A 84 -7.00 4.81 2.86
N LEU A 85 -6.42 5.98 3.13
CA LEU A 85 -5.21 6.12 3.95
C LEU A 85 -5.44 5.82 5.43
N GLU A 86 -6.60 6.21 5.97
CA GLU A 86 -7.02 5.87 7.32
C GLU A 86 -7.18 4.34 7.49
N MET A 87 -7.87 3.69 6.55
CA MET A 87 -7.99 2.23 6.49
C MET A 87 -6.62 1.57 6.36
N ALA A 88 -5.73 2.11 5.53
CA ALA A 88 -4.37 1.61 5.34
C ALA A 88 -3.56 1.61 6.65
N GLU A 89 -3.65 2.69 7.42
CA GLU A 89 -3.00 2.78 8.73
C GLU A 89 -3.62 1.80 9.73
N ALA A 90 -4.95 1.77 9.86
CA ALA A 90 -5.65 0.91 10.80
C ALA A 90 -5.34 -0.58 10.57
N VAL A 91 -5.44 -1.05 9.33
CA VAL A 91 -5.15 -2.46 8.98
C VAL A 91 -3.67 -2.80 9.13
N THR A 92 -2.76 -1.86 8.84
CA THR A 92 -1.31 -2.10 8.91
C THR A 92 -0.80 -2.16 10.35
N LEU A 93 -1.35 -1.31 11.23
CA LEU A 93 -0.98 -1.22 12.64
C LEU A 93 -1.71 -2.23 13.52
N MET A 94 -2.61 -3.04 12.97
CA MET A 94 -3.34 -4.08 13.70
C MET A 94 -2.35 -5.10 14.31
N THR A 95 -2.13 -5.00 15.62
CA THR A 95 -1.24 -5.90 16.39
C THR A 95 -2.01 -6.83 17.32
N ASP A 96 -3.17 -6.41 17.81
CA ASP A 96 -4.10 -7.24 18.58
C ASP A 96 -5.39 -7.45 17.78
N PRO A 97 -6.06 -8.62 17.88
CA PRO A 97 -7.41 -8.79 17.36
C PRO A 97 -8.46 -7.79 17.88
N GLN A 98 -8.20 -7.04 18.95
CA GLN A 98 -9.04 -5.92 19.40
C GLN A 98 -8.72 -4.60 18.68
N ASP A 99 -7.57 -4.50 18.00
CA ASP A 99 -7.13 -3.35 17.19
C ASP A 99 -7.62 -3.45 15.74
N MET A 100 -8.75 -4.14 15.48
CA MET A 100 -9.32 -4.24 14.14
C MET A 100 -9.56 -2.83 13.59
N ALA A 101 -9.56 -2.67 12.26
CA ALA A 101 -10.09 -1.46 11.66
C ALA A 101 -11.49 -1.22 12.25
N SER A 102 -11.64 -0.14 13.03
CA SER A 102 -12.86 0.06 13.82
C SER A 102 -14.06 0.15 12.89
N ASP A 103 -15.24 -0.20 13.41
CA ASP A 103 -16.49 -0.04 12.66
C ASP A 103 -16.62 1.38 12.08
N GLU A 104 -16.14 2.39 12.82
CA GLU A 104 -16.09 3.78 12.34
C GLU A 104 -15.20 3.97 11.10
N VAL A 105 -13.99 3.39 11.06
CA VAL A 105 -13.09 3.47 9.89
C VAL A 105 -13.71 2.73 8.69
N TRP A 106 -14.34 1.59 8.95
CA TRP A 106 -15.05 0.82 7.93
C TRP A 106 -16.24 1.59 7.35
N GLU A 107 -17.14 2.06 8.19
CA GLU A 107 -18.36 2.78 7.81
C GLU A 107 -18.05 4.07 7.05
N LYS A 108 -17.02 4.82 7.45
CA LYS A 108 -16.57 6.02 6.72
C LYS A 108 -16.04 5.65 5.33
N SER A 109 -15.21 4.62 5.23
CA SER A 109 -14.69 4.16 3.94
C SER A 109 -15.81 3.68 3.01
N ALA A 110 -16.81 2.99 3.55
CA ALA A 110 -17.97 2.49 2.81
C ALA A 110 -18.87 3.59 2.21
N GLN A 111 -18.72 4.84 2.63
CA GLN A 111 -19.41 5.97 2.00
C GLN A 111 -18.82 6.34 0.63
N TYR A 112 -17.56 5.98 0.38
CA TYR A 112 -16.82 6.39 -0.83
C TYR A 112 -16.52 5.23 -1.78
N TYR A 113 -16.61 4.00 -1.31
CA TYR A 113 -16.23 2.80 -2.05
C TYR A 113 -17.36 1.78 -2.04
N THR A 114 -17.58 1.10 -3.18
CA THR A 114 -18.45 -0.07 -3.24
C THR A 114 -17.85 -1.26 -2.47
N ASP A 115 -18.65 -2.29 -2.18
CA ASP A 115 -18.16 -3.51 -1.51
C ASP A 115 -16.98 -4.15 -2.25
N GLU A 116 -17.01 -4.16 -3.59
CA GLU A 116 -15.92 -4.68 -4.43
C GLU A 116 -14.65 -3.82 -4.30
N GLN A 117 -14.80 -2.49 -4.27
CA GLN A 117 -13.69 -1.55 -4.11
C GLN A 117 -13.09 -1.61 -2.71
N LEU A 118 -13.92 -1.72 -1.66
CA LEU A 118 -13.48 -1.93 -0.29
C LEU A 118 -12.71 -3.25 -0.15
N GLY A 119 -13.27 -4.34 -0.70
CA GLY A 119 -12.59 -5.63 -0.74
C GLY A 119 -11.22 -5.52 -1.41
N ALA A 120 -11.14 -4.81 -2.55
CA ALA A 120 -9.88 -4.56 -3.24
C ALA A 120 -8.90 -3.73 -2.40
N LEU A 121 -9.36 -2.68 -1.70
CA LEU A 121 -8.53 -1.87 -0.81
C LEU A 121 -7.92 -2.72 0.32
N VAL A 122 -8.74 -3.52 1.01
CA VAL A 122 -8.28 -4.39 2.10
C VAL A 122 -7.28 -5.43 1.58
N MET A 123 -7.57 -6.09 0.46
CA MET A 123 -6.66 -7.04 -0.17
C MET A 123 -5.35 -6.37 -0.61
N HIS A 124 -5.41 -5.15 -1.15
CA HIS A 124 -4.24 -4.36 -1.54
C HIS A 124 -3.36 -4.03 -0.34
N ILE A 125 -3.96 -3.56 0.76
CA ILE A 125 -3.24 -3.29 2.01
C ILE A 125 -2.56 -4.56 2.51
N GLY A 126 -3.26 -5.70 2.52
CA GLY A 126 -2.70 -7.00 2.92
C GLY A 126 -1.54 -7.45 2.03
N LEU A 127 -1.69 -7.32 0.72
CA LEU A 127 -0.66 -7.67 -0.26
C LEU A 127 0.59 -6.78 -0.13
N VAL A 128 0.42 -5.48 0.06
CA VAL A 128 1.53 -4.55 0.31
C VAL A 128 2.22 -4.87 1.64
N ASN A 129 1.44 -5.19 2.68
CA ASN A 129 1.96 -5.66 3.96
C ASN A 129 2.80 -6.94 3.84
N LEU A 130 2.38 -7.89 2.98
CA LEU A 130 3.14 -9.09 2.66
C LEU A 130 4.47 -8.72 2.00
N TRP A 131 4.43 -7.93 0.92
CA TRP A 131 5.64 -7.50 0.21
C TRP A 131 6.64 -6.80 1.12
N ASN A 132 6.16 -5.89 1.96
CA ASN A 132 7.01 -5.13 2.87
C ASN A 132 7.63 -6.02 3.93
N ARG A 133 6.85 -6.90 4.59
CA ARG A 133 7.39 -7.84 5.59
C ARG A 133 8.43 -8.76 4.98
N VAL A 134 8.18 -9.31 3.79
CA VAL A 134 9.12 -10.16 3.04
C VAL A 134 10.43 -9.40 2.75
N ASN A 135 10.33 -8.19 2.19
CA ASN A 135 11.50 -7.41 1.80
C ASN A 135 12.32 -6.93 3.01
N VAL A 136 11.66 -6.41 4.04
CA VAL A 136 12.32 -5.92 5.26
C VAL A 136 12.96 -7.08 6.03
N ALA A 137 12.24 -8.20 6.20
CA ALA A 137 12.78 -9.37 6.89
C ALA A 137 14.00 -9.99 6.18
N THR A 138 14.12 -9.81 4.86
CA THR A 138 15.27 -10.31 4.09
C THR A 138 16.30 -9.23 3.73
N ARG A 139 16.13 -7.99 4.22
CA ARG A 139 17.03 -6.85 3.95
C ARG A 139 17.23 -6.57 2.45
N GLN A 140 16.17 -6.69 1.65
CA GLN A 140 16.21 -6.29 0.24
C GLN A 140 16.54 -4.79 0.13
N ASP A 141 17.29 -4.39 -0.89
CA ASP A 141 17.65 -2.99 -1.15
C ASP A 141 16.43 -2.10 -1.34
N ASP A 142 16.58 -0.79 -1.20
CA ASP A 142 15.51 0.19 -1.39
C ASP A 142 14.88 0.06 -2.79
N ALA A 143 13.56 0.28 -2.88
CA ALA A 143 12.85 0.18 -4.15
C ALA A 143 12.76 1.55 -4.82
N ALA A 144 13.10 1.63 -6.11
CA ALA A 144 12.71 2.77 -6.91
C ALA A 144 11.18 2.79 -7.07
N TRP A 145 10.58 3.95 -6.87
CA TRP A 145 9.22 4.20 -7.30
C TRP A 145 9.19 4.15 -8.83
N ARG A 146 8.24 3.37 -9.34
CA ARG A 146 8.10 3.00 -10.74
C ARG A 146 8.14 4.19 -11.70
#